data_AF-A0A965CGZ8-F1
#
_entry.id   AF-A0A965CGZ8-F1
#
_cell.length_a   1.000
_cell.length_b   1.000
_cell.length_c   1.000
_cell.angle_alpha   90.00
_cell.angle_beta   90.00
_cell.angle_gamma   90.00
#
_symmetry.space_group_name_H-M   'P 1'
#
loop_
_entity.id
_entity.type
_entity.pdbx_description
1 polymer ?
#
loop_
_entity_poly.entity_id
_entity_poly.type
_entity_poly.pdbx_seq_one_letter_code
_entity_poly.pdbx_strand_id
1 'polypeptide(L)'
;MLPLTTERHGRFVVVRDDLLPGGTKQRSLEGLCAGAGELVYAGPPWGMAALCLARIGQRTGQRVTLFYAARASLCPRQVLAKQAGAHLELVRPGYLTVVRARAREYCDRTGARLMAWGGGDAAVKAIAEAAAEARRRSPEVTEVWCAAGSGTLAKGLRLGFGLPVHVVEVGHALTPEERTGLASITRHPLDFEQRTTAAVPFPSCRHYDAKAWELAQRRATGCPLFWNVAPDHAGSGVRP
;
A
#
# COMPACT_ATOMS: atom_id res chain seq x y z
N MET A 1 -12.47 -0.90 14.26
CA MET A 1 -11.06 -1.14 13.86
C MET A 1 -11.02 -2.42 13.04
N LEU A 2 -10.36 -2.43 11.87
CA LEU A 2 -10.27 -3.65 11.04
C LEU A 2 -9.54 -4.76 11.80
N PRO A 3 -9.96 -6.03 11.68
CA PRO A 3 -9.28 -7.13 12.34
C PRO A 3 -7.79 -7.16 11.96
N LEU A 4 -6.95 -7.38 12.97
CA LEU A 4 -5.52 -7.59 12.78
C LEU A 4 -5.26 -9.10 12.86
N THR A 5 -4.70 -9.65 11.80
CA THR A 5 -4.26 -11.04 11.75
C THR A 5 -2.74 -11.07 11.76
N THR A 6 -2.18 -11.83 12.69
CA THR A 6 -0.74 -12.10 12.77
C THR A 6 -0.49 -13.60 12.70
N GLU A 7 0.57 -14.00 12.01
CA GLU A 7 0.99 -15.39 11.90
C GLU A 7 2.49 -15.54 12.16
N ARG A 8 2.89 -16.69 12.70
CA ARG A 8 4.27 -16.96 13.03
C ARG A 8 4.93 -17.80 11.94
N HIS A 9 6.05 -17.32 11.41
CA HIS A 9 6.90 -18.02 10.45
C HIS A 9 8.32 -18.11 10.99
N GLY A 10 8.62 -19.19 11.71
CA GLY A 10 9.87 -19.32 12.46
C GLY A 10 10.00 -18.20 13.51
N ARG A 11 11.06 -17.40 13.40
CA ARG A 11 11.29 -16.24 14.28
C ARG A 11 10.51 -14.98 13.89
N PHE A 12 9.85 -14.97 12.73
CA PHE A 12 9.09 -13.82 12.26
C PHE A 12 7.65 -13.85 12.77
N VAL A 13 7.17 -12.70 13.22
CA VAL A 13 5.73 -12.42 13.34
C VAL A 13 5.33 -11.66 12.08
N VAL A 14 4.34 -12.14 11.34
CA VAL A 14 3.92 -11.55 10.07
C VAL A 14 2.52 -10.99 10.21
N VAL A 15 2.36 -9.69 9.95
CA VAL A 15 1.02 -9.08 9.83
C VAL A 15 0.47 -9.42 8.46
N ARG A 16 -0.69 -10.11 8.44
CA ARG A 16 -1.33 -10.66 7.24
C ARG A 16 -2.33 -9.70 6.62
N ASP A 17 -1.88 -8.49 6.29
CA ASP A 17 -2.73 -7.51 5.61
C ASP A 17 -3.06 -7.91 4.17
N ASP A 18 -2.35 -8.88 3.61
CA ASP A 18 -2.69 -9.51 2.35
C ASP A 18 -4.08 -10.20 2.34
N LEU A 19 -4.60 -10.56 3.51
CA LEU A 19 -5.95 -11.10 3.67
C LEU A 19 -7.04 -10.01 3.56
N LEU A 20 -6.67 -8.73 3.69
CA LEU A 20 -7.60 -7.63 3.49
C LEU A 20 -7.82 -7.39 1.99
N PRO A 21 -9.07 -7.21 1.53
CA PRO A 21 -9.33 -6.89 0.14
C PRO A 21 -8.59 -5.61 -0.33
N GLY A 22 -8.46 -4.58 0.50
CA GLY A 22 -7.66 -3.40 0.13
C GLY A 22 -6.18 -3.46 0.52
N GLY A 23 -5.70 -4.59 1.05
CA GLY A 23 -4.39 -4.67 1.70
C GLY A 23 -4.28 -3.70 2.87
N THR A 24 -3.05 -3.33 3.24
CA THR A 24 -2.81 -2.27 4.25
C THR A 24 -3.43 -0.92 3.88
N LYS A 25 -3.65 -0.65 2.59
CA LYS A 25 -4.31 0.59 2.17
C LYS A 25 -5.73 0.68 2.71
N GLN A 26 -6.39 -0.45 2.95
CA GLN A 26 -7.71 -0.48 3.58
C GLN A 26 -7.67 0.12 4.99
N ARG A 27 -6.68 -0.28 5.81
CA ARG A 27 -6.50 0.29 7.15
C ARG A 27 -6.30 1.80 7.12
N SER A 28 -5.52 2.28 6.16
CA SER A 28 -5.16 3.69 6.07
C SER A 28 -6.22 4.59 5.41
N LEU A 29 -7.08 4.05 4.54
CA LEU A 29 -7.97 4.86 3.69
C LEU A 29 -9.46 4.69 4.04
N GLU A 30 -9.87 3.57 4.63
CA GLU A 30 -11.29 3.27 4.81
C GLU A 30 -12.03 4.35 5.62
N GLY A 31 -11.44 4.80 6.74
CA GLY A 31 -12.03 5.88 7.54
C GLY A 31 -12.05 7.25 6.84
N LEU A 32 -11.21 7.47 5.82
CA LEU A 32 -11.11 8.74 5.09
C LEU A 32 -12.14 8.86 3.97
N CYS A 33 -12.77 7.75 3.60
CA CYS A 33 -13.72 7.69 2.50
C CYS A 33 -15.13 8.15 2.90
N ALA A 34 -15.45 8.17 4.20
CA ALA A 34 -16.80 8.44 4.68
C ALA A 34 -17.32 9.84 4.27
N GLY A 35 -18.61 9.92 3.92
CA GLY A 35 -19.31 11.17 3.62
C GLY A 35 -18.98 11.80 2.25
N ALA A 36 -18.26 11.12 1.36
CA ALA A 36 -18.10 11.56 -0.02
C ALA A 36 -19.11 10.84 -0.94
N GLY A 37 -19.82 11.56 -1.80
CA GLY A 37 -20.62 10.92 -2.86
C GLY A 37 -19.76 10.25 -3.92
N GLU A 38 -18.54 10.77 -4.14
CA GLU A 38 -17.58 10.26 -5.10
C GLU A 38 -16.14 10.46 -4.62
N LEU A 39 -15.33 9.42 -4.81
CA LEU A 39 -13.91 9.38 -4.47
C LEU A 39 -13.08 9.40 -5.75
N VAL A 40 -12.13 10.32 -5.82
CA VAL A 40 -11.21 10.47 -6.96
C VAL A 40 -9.80 10.17 -6.51
N TYR A 41 -9.04 9.42 -7.31
CA TYR A 41 -7.62 9.18 -7.04
C TYR A 41 -6.78 9.16 -8.30
N ALA A 42 -5.60 9.79 -8.22
CA ALA A 42 -4.59 9.79 -9.27
C ALA A 42 -3.31 9.12 -8.78
N GLY A 43 -2.95 8.00 -9.40
CA GLY A 43 -1.78 7.22 -8.97
C GLY A 43 -1.21 6.31 -10.05
N PRO A 44 -0.13 5.59 -9.73
CA PRO A 44 0.48 4.66 -10.66
C PRO A 44 -0.46 3.46 -10.90
N PRO A 45 -0.42 2.84 -12.10
CA PRO A 45 -1.30 1.73 -12.46
C PRO A 45 -1.18 0.54 -11.50
N TRP A 46 -0.01 0.33 -10.90
CA TRP A 46 0.27 -0.79 -9.99
C TRP A 46 -0.02 -0.50 -8.51
N GLY A 47 -0.49 0.69 -8.15
CA GLY A 47 -0.71 1.04 -6.74
C GLY A 47 -1.92 0.33 -6.12
N MET A 48 -1.77 -0.23 -4.92
CA MET A 48 -2.88 -0.84 -4.16
C MET A 48 -3.95 0.16 -3.71
N ALA A 49 -3.61 1.45 -3.59
CA ALA A 49 -4.56 2.48 -3.14
C ALA A 49 -5.79 2.56 -4.04
N ALA A 50 -5.60 2.49 -5.36
CA ALA A 50 -6.70 2.59 -6.32
C ALA A 50 -7.65 1.37 -6.25
N LEU A 51 -7.09 0.15 -6.18
CA LEU A 51 -7.89 -1.07 -6.00
C LEU A 51 -8.61 -1.07 -4.65
N CYS A 52 -7.95 -0.59 -3.59
CA CYS A 52 -8.58 -0.41 -2.27
C CYS A 52 -9.77 0.54 -2.34
N LEU A 53 -9.62 1.71 -2.97
CA LEU A 53 -10.71 2.68 -3.13
C LEU A 53 -11.86 2.10 -3.95
N ALA A 54 -11.57 1.40 -5.05
CA ALA A 54 -12.58 0.72 -5.85
C ALA A 54 -13.39 -0.30 -5.03
N ARG A 55 -12.71 -1.13 -4.21
CA ARG A 55 -13.37 -2.10 -3.32
C ARG A 55 -14.16 -1.43 -2.19
N ILE A 56 -13.71 -0.28 -1.69
CA ILE A 56 -14.49 0.53 -0.74
C ILE A 56 -15.77 1.00 -1.41
N GLY A 57 -15.67 1.66 -2.59
CA GLY A 57 -16.83 2.14 -3.35
C GLY A 57 -17.83 1.03 -3.69
N GLN A 58 -17.35 -0.13 -4.13
CA GLN A 58 -18.19 -1.30 -4.39
C GLN A 58 -19.06 -1.69 -3.20
N ARG A 59 -18.50 -1.66 -1.99
CA ARG A 59 -19.21 -2.06 -0.76
C ARG A 59 -20.08 -0.94 -0.19
N THR A 60 -19.67 0.32 -0.33
CA THR A 60 -20.39 1.47 0.26
C THR A 60 -21.36 2.13 -0.71
N GLY A 61 -21.35 1.75 -2.00
CA GLY A 61 -22.13 2.40 -3.05
C GLY A 61 -21.58 3.75 -3.50
N GLN A 62 -20.43 4.18 -2.97
CA GLN A 62 -19.78 5.43 -3.39
C GLN A 62 -19.20 5.27 -4.80
N ARG A 63 -19.34 6.32 -5.62
CA ARG A 63 -18.68 6.34 -6.93
C ARG A 63 -17.17 6.47 -6.74
N VAL A 64 -16.41 5.82 -7.62
CA VAL A 64 -14.94 5.87 -7.59
C VAL A 64 -14.43 6.15 -9.00
N THR A 65 -13.68 7.24 -9.16
CA THR A 65 -13.06 7.63 -10.42
C THR A 65 -11.53 7.63 -10.27
N LEU A 66 -10.86 6.81 -11.07
CA LEU A 66 -9.42 6.58 -10.99
C LEU A 66 -8.71 7.14 -12.22
N PHE A 67 -7.83 8.11 -12.00
CA PHE A 67 -7.03 8.74 -13.05
C PHE A 67 -5.70 8.02 -13.22
N TYR A 68 -5.42 7.61 -14.46
CA TYR A 68 -4.19 6.94 -14.84
C TYR A 68 -3.58 7.55 -16.10
N ALA A 69 -2.27 7.42 -16.24
CA ALA A 69 -1.63 7.63 -17.53
C ALA A 69 -2.15 6.58 -18.54
N ALA A 70 -2.52 7.02 -19.74
CA ALA A 70 -2.95 6.11 -20.80
C ALA A 70 -1.81 5.16 -21.21
N ARG A 71 -2.13 3.88 -21.39
CA ARG A 71 -1.20 2.82 -21.83
C ARG A 71 -1.90 1.92 -22.85
N ALA A 72 -1.13 1.07 -23.55
CA ALA A 72 -1.67 0.13 -24.54
C ALA A 72 -2.63 -0.90 -23.90
N SER A 73 -2.31 -1.37 -22.69
CA SER A 73 -3.13 -2.32 -21.95
C SER A 73 -3.23 -1.93 -20.47
N LEU A 74 -4.33 -2.35 -19.84
CA LEU A 74 -4.54 -2.18 -18.40
C LEU A 74 -3.75 -3.23 -17.63
N CYS A 75 -3.15 -2.83 -16.50
CA CYS A 75 -2.54 -3.79 -15.60
C CYS A 75 -3.63 -4.60 -14.85
N PRO A 76 -3.30 -5.77 -14.27
CA PRO A 76 -4.26 -6.60 -13.55
C PRO A 76 -5.03 -5.86 -12.44
N ARG A 77 -4.38 -4.93 -11.71
CA ARG A 77 -5.05 -4.15 -10.66
C ARG A 77 -6.05 -3.14 -11.21
N GLN A 78 -5.78 -2.55 -12.38
CA GLN A 78 -6.72 -1.66 -13.05
C GLN A 78 -7.95 -2.44 -13.55
N VAL A 79 -7.74 -3.64 -14.09
CA VAL A 79 -8.83 -4.55 -14.47
C VAL A 79 -9.69 -4.88 -13.26
N LEU A 80 -9.09 -5.28 -12.14
CA LEU A 80 -9.82 -5.55 -10.90
C LEU A 80 -10.56 -4.32 -10.36
N ALA A 81 -9.96 -3.13 -10.46
CA ALA A 81 -10.63 -1.90 -10.03
C ALA A 81 -11.87 -1.60 -10.88
N LYS A 82 -11.77 -1.79 -12.21
CA LYS A 82 -12.90 -1.66 -13.13
C LYS A 82 -13.99 -2.70 -12.85
N GLN A 83 -13.61 -3.95 -12.58
CA GLN A 83 -14.55 -5.02 -12.18
C GLN A 83 -15.26 -4.72 -10.85
N ALA A 84 -14.60 -4.00 -9.94
CA ALA A 84 -15.20 -3.49 -8.71
C ALA A 84 -16.10 -2.26 -8.92
N GLY A 85 -16.32 -1.84 -10.17
CA GLY A 85 -17.21 -0.73 -10.52
C GLY A 85 -16.55 0.66 -10.55
N ALA A 86 -15.22 0.74 -10.45
CA ALA A 86 -14.54 2.03 -10.59
C ALA A 86 -14.51 2.49 -12.05
N HIS A 87 -14.76 3.79 -12.25
CA HIS A 87 -14.55 4.46 -13.52
C HIS A 87 -13.05 4.76 -13.72
N LEU A 88 -12.53 4.49 -14.91
CA LEU A 88 -11.11 4.70 -15.22
C LEU A 88 -10.96 5.84 -16.22
N GLU A 89 -10.26 6.90 -15.82
CA GLU A 89 -9.93 8.04 -16.66
C GLU A 89 -8.48 7.95 -17.14
N LEU A 90 -8.29 7.67 -18.43
CA LEU A 90 -6.97 7.49 -19.05
C LEU A 90 -6.49 8.79 -19.70
N VAL A 91 -5.46 9.40 -19.10
CA VAL A 91 -4.97 10.74 -19.45
C VAL A 91 -3.79 10.68 -20.42
N ARG A 92 -3.82 11.57 -21.43
CA ARG A 92 -2.69 11.91 -22.31
C ARG A 92 -2.40 13.43 -22.24
N PRO A 93 -1.13 13.88 -22.21
CA PRO A 93 0.09 13.08 -22.06
C PRO A 93 0.19 12.43 -20.67
N GLY A 94 0.81 11.26 -20.59
CA GLY A 94 0.78 10.35 -19.43
C GLY A 94 1.73 10.70 -18.27
N TYR A 95 2.20 11.94 -18.14
CA TYR A 95 3.04 12.34 -17.02
C TYR A 95 2.22 12.37 -15.72
N LEU A 96 2.75 11.81 -14.62
CA LEU A 96 2.02 11.73 -13.35
C LEU A 96 1.57 13.11 -12.84
N THR A 97 2.37 14.15 -13.10
CA THR A 97 2.00 15.55 -12.82
C THR A 97 0.74 15.96 -13.56
N VAL A 98 0.62 15.63 -14.85
CA VAL A 98 -0.56 15.91 -15.69
C VAL A 98 -1.76 15.08 -15.22
N VAL A 99 -1.57 13.79 -14.95
CA VAL A 99 -2.64 12.90 -14.44
C VAL A 99 -3.23 13.47 -13.13
N ARG A 100 -2.37 13.92 -12.22
CA ARG A 100 -2.79 14.54 -10.94
C ARG A 100 -3.51 15.87 -11.17
N ALA A 101 -3.02 16.71 -12.09
CA ALA A 101 -3.68 17.97 -12.44
C ALA A 101 -5.09 17.74 -13.00
N ARG A 102 -5.27 16.76 -13.90
CA ARG A 102 -6.59 16.41 -14.46
C ARG A 102 -7.56 15.87 -13.41
N ALA A 103 -7.07 15.06 -12.46
CA ALA A 103 -7.89 14.61 -11.35
C ALA A 103 -8.34 15.78 -10.46
N ARG A 104 -7.47 16.76 -10.23
CA ARG A 104 -7.82 17.98 -9.46
C ARG A 104 -8.88 18.80 -10.17
N GLU A 105 -8.68 19.09 -11.45
CA GLU A 105 -9.65 19.80 -12.32
C GLU A 105 -11.03 19.12 -12.31
N TYR A 106 -11.05 17.78 -12.40
CA TYR A 106 -12.28 17.00 -12.29
C TYR A 106 -12.99 17.21 -10.95
N CYS A 107 -12.25 17.17 -9.84
CA CYS A 107 -12.81 17.37 -8.50
C CYS A 107 -13.36 18.79 -8.34
N ASP A 108 -12.66 19.80 -8.84
CA ASP A 108 -13.07 21.21 -8.75
C ASP A 108 -14.39 21.45 -9.50
N ARG A 109 -14.61 20.75 -10.63
CA ARG A 109 -15.86 20.83 -11.40
C ARG A 109 -17.02 20.03 -10.81
N THR A 110 -16.75 18.91 -10.15
CA THR A 110 -17.79 17.94 -9.75
C THR A 110 -18.11 17.95 -8.26
N GLY A 111 -17.26 18.58 -7.43
CA GLY A 111 -17.31 18.47 -5.98
C GLY A 111 -16.86 17.10 -5.45
N ALA A 112 -16.32 16.23 -6.29
CA ALA A 112 -15.80 14.92 -5.88
C ALA A 112 -14.58 15.07 -4.94
N ARG A 113 -14.38 14.10 -4.05
CA ARG A 113 -13.28 14.15 -3.07
C ARG A 113 -12.01 13.58 -3.67
N LEU A 114 -10.99 14.42 -3.84
CA LEU A 114 -9.65 13.97 -4.20
C LEU A 114 -8.97 13.28 -3.01
N MET A 115 -8.61 12.01 -3.16
CA MET A 115 -7.88 11.25 -2.18
C MET A 115 -6.38 11.57 -2.23
N ALA A 116 -5.84 12.00 -1.11
CA ALA A 116 -4.43 12.37 -1.00
C ALA A 116 -3.51 11.16 -1.23
N TRP A 117 -2.34 11.43 -1.81
CA TRP A 117 -1.26 10.44 -1.91
C TRP A 117 -0.85 9.99 -0.51
N GLY A 118 -0.92 8.67 -0.24
CA GLY A 118 -0.59 8.13 1.07
C GLY A 118 -1.63 8.42 2.17
N GLY A 119 -2.70 9.17 1.90
CA GLY A 119 -3.80 9.45 2.83
C GLY A 119 -3.51 10.45 3.97
N GLY A 120 -2.31 11.06 3.99
CA GLY A 120 -1.94 12.09 4.98
C GLY A 120 -1.82 11.59 6.42
N ASP A 121 -1.93 12.50 7.39
CA ASP A 121 -1.71 12.19 8.82
C ASP A 121 -2.76 11.25 9.41
N ALA A 122 -4.01 11.34 8.95
CA ALA A 122 -5.05 10.43 9.41
C ALA A 122 -4.78 8.97 8.99
N ALA A 123 -4.21 8.76 7.79
CA ALA A 123 -3.72 7.46 7.36
C ALA A 123 -2.55 6.96 8.22
N VAL A 124 -1.60 7.84 8.56
CA VAL A 124 -0.48 7.52 9.46
C VAL A 124 -1.00 7.09 10.83
N LYS A 125 -1.97 7.82 11.40
CA LYS A 125 -2.58 7.51 12.69
C LYS A 125 -3.27 6.14 12.67
N ALA A 126 -4.05 5.84 11.63
CA ALA A 126 -4.72 4.55 11.50
C ALA A 126 -3.73 3.37 11.43
N ILE A 127 -2.59 3.55 10.76
CA ILE A 127 -1.51 2.56 10.78
C ILE A 127 -0.86 2.46 12.16
N ALA A 128 -0.61 3.58 12.83
CA ALA A 128 -0.03 3.59 14.18
C ALA A 128 -0.91 2.86 15.21
N GLU A 129 -2.24 3.00 15.11
CA GLU A 129 -3.17 2.26 15.96
C GLU A 129 -3.11 0.75 15.72
N ALA A 130 -3.05 0.33 14.44
CA ALA A 130 -2.90 -1.09 14.07
C ALA A 130 -1.53 -1.64 14.50
N ALA A 131 -0.48 -0.83 14.38
CA ALA A 131 0.88 -1.15 14.81
C ALA A 131 0.97 -1.33 16.35
N ALA A 132 0.33 -0.44 17.12
CA ALA A 132 0.27 -0.56 18.57
C ALA A 132 -0.49 -1.83 19.02
N GLU A 133 -1.56 -2.20 18.32
CA GLU A 133 -2.24 -3.48 18.56
C GLU A 133 -1.35 -4.68 18.23
N ALA A 134 -0.64 -4.65 17.10
CA ALA A 134 0.31 -5.69 16.74
C ALA A 134 1.43 -5.85 17.79
N ARG A 135 1.93 -4.72 18.31
CA ARG A 135 2.91 -4.68 19.41
C ARG A 135 2.37 -5.32 20.68
N ARG A 136 1.14 -4.98 21.09
CA ARG A 136 0.52 -5.57 22.30
C ARG A 136 0.36 -7.09 22.18
N ARG A 137 0.01 -7.59 21.00
CA ARG A 137 -0.14 -9.03 20.74
C ARG A 137 1.17 -9.78 20.61
N SER A 138 2.28 -9.06 20.38
CA SER A 138 3.59 -9.64 20.07
C SER A 138 4.69 -8.95 20.90
N PRO A 139 4.64 -9.06 22.24
CA PRO A 139 5.60 -8.38 23.13
C PRO A 139 7.06 -8.83 22.90
N GLU A 140 7.26 -10.02 22.34
CA GLU A 140 8.56 -10.60 22.00
C GLU A 140 9.25 -9.92 20.81
N VAL A 141 8.51 -9.14 20.01
CA VAL A 141 9.06 -8.47 18.82
C VAL A 141 10.13 -7.45 19.23
N THR A 142 11.26 -7.45 18.53
CA THR A 142 12.40 -6.57 18.82
C THR A 142 12.63 -5.50 17.74
N GLU A 143 12.16 -5.75 16.52
CA GLU A 143 12.34 -4.86 15.37
C GLU A 143 11.22 -5.07 14.34
N VAL A 144 11.02 -4.08 13.47
CA VAL A 144 9.93 -4.07 12.48
C VAL A 144 10.49 -3.88 11.08
N TRP A 145 9.97 -4.63 10.11
CA TRP A 145 10.35 -4.58 8.71
C TRP A 145 9.16 -4.33 7.80
N CYS A 146 9.32 -3.43 6.81
CA CYS A 146 8.32 -3.22 5.76
C CYS A 146 8.93 -2.74 4.44
N ALA A 147 8.19 -2.91 3.35
CA ALA A 147 8.46 -2.18 2.11
C ALA A 147 8.03 -0.71 2.27
N ALA A 148 8.65 0.21 1.53
CA ALA A 148 8.21 1.61 1.48
C ALA A 148 8.01 2.15 0.07
N GLY A 149 7.01 3.02 -0.01
CA GLY A 149 6.54 3.70 -1.21
C GLY A 149 6.26 5.15 -0.84
N SER A 150 5.06 5.44 -0.33
CA SER A 150 4.68 6.80 0.13
C SER A 150 5.12 7.17 1.56
N GLY A 151 6.02 6.40 2.19
CA GLY A 151 6.43 6.61 3.59
C GLY A 151 5.36 6.35 4.68
N THR A 152 4.06 6.38 4.36
CA THR A 152 2.94 6.29 5.32
C THR A 152 3.02 5.09 6.26
N LEU A 153 3.30 3.90 5.71
CA LEU A 153 3.39 2.67 6.50
C LEU A 153 4.55 2.77 7.49
N ALA A 154 5.74 3.12 7.02
CA ALA A 154 6.93 3.26 7.85
C ALA A 154 6.74 4.30 8.97
N LYS A 155 6.15 5.47 8.65
CA LYS A 155 5.84 6.51 9.65
C LYS A 155 4.84 6.01 10.70
N GLY A 156 3.78 5.32 10.28
CA GLY A 156 2.79 4.75 11.19
C GLY A 156 3.38 3.65 12.08
N LEU A 157 4.19 2.73 11.52
CA LEU A 157 4.87 1.68 12.29
C LEU A 157 5.79 2.28 13.35
N ARG A 158 6.57 3.31 13.02
CA ARG A 158 7.46 3.99 13.96
C ARG A 158 6.68 4.56 15.15
N LEU A 159 5.55 5.22 14.87
CA LEU A 159 4.70 5.81 15.91
C LEU A 159 4.01 4.76 16.77
N GLY A 160 3.54 3.66 16.18
CA GLY A 160 2.75 2.65 16.89
C GLY A 160 3.56 1.58 17.63
N PHE A 161 4.72 1.18 17.10
CA PHE A 161 5.54 0.13 17.73
C PHE A 161 6.51 0.67 18.79
N GLY A 162 7.07 1.87 18.59
CA GLY A 162 8.18 2.36 19.41
C GLY A 162 9.45 1.51 19.33
N LEU A 163 9.62 0.71 18.28
CA LEU A 163 10.78 -0.15 18.02
C LEU A 163 11.53 0.30 16.76
N PRO A 164 12.78 -0.15 16.55
CA PRO A 164 13.50 0.05 15.30
C PRO A 164 12.68 -0.39 14.08
N VAL A 165 12.45 0.54 13.14
CA VAL A 165 11.77 0.27 11.87
C VAL A 165 12.78 0.26 10.73
N HIS A 166 12.93 -0.89 10.10
CA HIS A 166 13.79 -1.14 8.96
C HIS A 166 12.95 -1.15 7.68
N VAL A 167 13.37 -0.34 6.71
CA VAL A 167 12.60 -0.09 5.50
C VAL A 167 13.35 -0.56 4.27
N VAL A 168 12.61 -1.20 3.37
CA VAL A 168 13.09 -1.55 2.04
C VAL A 168 12.42 -0.67 0.99
N GLU A 169 13.21 0.16 0.33
CA GLU A 169 12.76 0.98 -0.80
C GLU A 169 12.61 0.13 -2.05
N VAL A 170 11.44 0.21 -2.68
CA VAL A 170 11.16 -0.51 -3.94
C VAL A 170 10.63 0.48 -4.97
N GLY A 171 11.53 0.91 -5.87
CA GLY A 171 11.24 1.82 -6.99
C GLY A 171 10.84 3.26 -6.62
N HIS A 172 10.91 3.64 -5.35
CA HIS A 172 10.79 5.02 -4.92
C HIS A 172 11.75 5.31 -3.77
N ALA A 173 12.51 6.40 -3.89
CA ALA A 173 13.35 6.89 -2.82
C ALA A 173 12.48 7.71 -1.86
N LEU A 174 12.51 7.39 -0.57
CA LEU A 174 11.90 8.24 0.45
C LEU A 174 12.59 9.59 0.49
N THR A 175 11.79 10.64 0.68
CA THR A 175 12.25 12.01 0.94
C THR A 175 12.96 12.12 2.29
N PRO A 176 13.82 13.13 2.52
CA PRO A 176 14.51 13.30 3.80
C PRO A 176 13.57 13.29 5.02
N GLU A 177 12.40 13.91 4.90
CA GLU A 177 11.38 13.91 5.95
C GLU A 177 10.87 12.48 6.24
N GLU A 178 10.51 11.72 5.21
CA GLU A 178 10.01 10.34 5.35
C GLU A 178 11.06 9.37 5.90
N ARG A 179 12.36 9.70 5.77
CA ARG A 179 13.48 8.91 6.32
C ARG A 179 13.67 9.11 7.82
N THR A 180 13.15 10.19 8.38
CA THR A 180 13.49 10.64 9.74
C THR A 180 13.04 9.62 10.79
N GLY A 181 13.99 9.16 11.61
CA GLY A 181 13.78 8.21 12.69
C GLY A 181 13.64 6.74 12.26
N LEU A 182 13.89 6.41 10.99
CA LEU A 182 13.99 5.01 10.54
C LEU A 182 15.34 4.43 10.96
N ALA A 183 15.34 3.18 11.42
CA ALA A 183 16.55 2.51 11.91
C ALA A 183 17.51 2.13 10.77
N SER A 184 16.95 1.70 9.64
CA SER A 184 17.74 1.50 8.42
C SER A 184 16.87 1.63 7.19
N ILE A 185 17.49 2.03 6.08
CA ILE A 185 16.83 2.14 4.79
C ILE A 185 17.72 1.44 3.76
N THR A 186 17.19 0.38 3.16
CA THR A 186 17.90 -0.36 2.12
C THR A 186 17.12 -0.30 0.82
N ARG A 187 17.76 0.10 -0.27
CA ARG A 187 17.16 -0.04 -1.59
C ARG A 187 17.29 -1.48 -2.08
N HIS A 188 16.19 -2.06 -2.53
CA HIS A 188 16.24 -3.35 -3.21
C HIS A 188 16.84 -3.19 -4.62
N PRO A 189 17.71 -4.09 -5.10
CA PRO A 189 18.36 -3.95 -6.42
C PRO A 189 17.40 -4.08 -7.60
N LEU A 190 16.32 -4.86 -7.44
CA LEU A 190 15.28 -4.98 -8.46
C LEU A 190 14.35 -3.76 -8.49
N ASP A 191 14.16 -3.21 -9.68
CA ASP A 191 13.20 -2.14 -9.97
C ASP A 191 11.77 -2.58 -9.64
N PHE A 192 10.86 -1.61 -9.45
CA PHE A 192 9.48 -1.89 -9.07
C PHE A 192 8.77 -2.88 -10.01
N GLU A 193 9.00 -2.75 -11.32
CA GLU A 193 8.36 -3.59 -12.34
C GLU A 193 8.92 -5.03 -12.38
N GLN A 194 10.12 -5.26 -11.84
CA GLN A 194 10.74 -6.57 -11.78
C GLN A 194 10.21 -7.39 -10.60
N ARG A 195 10.00 -8.70 -10.80
CA ARG A 195 9.52 -9.64 -9.77
C ARG A 195 10.71 -10.29 -9.07
N THR A 196 10.67 -10.41 -7.74
CA THR A 196 11.61 -11.30 -7.03
C THR A 196 11.12 -12.74 -7.10
N THR A 197 12.07 -13.69 -7.17
CA THR A 197 11.84 -15.14 -7.09
C THR A 197 12.02 -15.68 -5.68
N ALA A 198 12.32 -14.82 -4.69
CA ALA A 198 12.53 -15.22 -3.31
C ALA A 198 11.38 -16.08 -2.76
N ALA A 199 11.72 -17.08 -1.95
CA ALA A 199 10.74 -17.88 -1.24
C ALA A 199 10.00 -17.02 -0.20
N VAL A 200 8.67 -17.00 -0.28
CA VAL A 200 7.79 -16.32 0.68
C VAL A 200 6.76 -17.33 1.15
N PRO A 201 6.63 -17.60 2.46
CA PRO A 201 5.74 -18.64 2.99
C PRO A 201 4.27 -18.21 3.09
N PHE A 202 3.92 -17.04 2.57
CA PHE A 202 2.57 -16.46 2.56
C PHE A 202 2.33 -15.68 1.25
N PRO A 203 1.07 -15.47 0.83
CA PRO A 203 0.74 -14.63 -0.31
C PRO A 203 1.31 -13.22 -0.14
N SER A 204 2.12 -12.78 -1.10
CA SER A 204 2.82 -11.51 -1.02
C SER A 204 3.09 -10.94 -2.40
N CYS A 205 3.03 -9.62 -2.54
CA CYS A 205 3.29 -8.93 -3.79
C CYS A 205 4.76 -9.09 -4.20
N ARG A 206 5.04 -9.83 -5.30
CA ARG A 206 6.41 -10.11 -5.75
C ARG A 206 7.13 -8.91 -6.36
N HIS A 207 6.38 -7.87 -6.68
CA HIS A 207 6.93 -6.59 -7.11
C HIS A 207 7.31 -5.69 -5.94
N TYR A 208 6.89 -6.00 -4.70
CA TYR A 208 6.95 -5.08 -3.57
C TYR A 208 7.29 -5.77 -2.24
N ASP A 209 6.29 -6.27 -1.51
CA ASP A 209 6.46 -6.85 -0.17
C ASP A 209 7.44 -8.02 -0.13
N ALA A 210 7.40 -8.91 -1.13
CA ALA A 210 8.32 -10.06 -1.18
C ALA A 210 9.79 -9.64 -1.24
N LYS A 211 10.10 -8.49 -1.86
CA LYS A 211 11.46 -7.92 -1.91
C LYS A 211 11.91 -7.43 -0.54
N ALA A 212 10.98 -6.84 0.22
CA ALA A 212 11.25 -6.45 1.60
C ALA A 212 11.43 -7.68 2.50
N TRP A 213 10.61 -8.71 2.31
CA TRP A 213 10.73 -9.99 3.01
C TRP A 213 12.08 -10.66 2.75
N GLU A 214 12.55 -10.68 1.51
CA GLU A 214 13.86 -11.22 1.16
C GLU A 214 15.00 -10.57 1.97
N LEU A 215 15.00 -9.24 2.07
CA LEU A 215 16.03 -8.53 2.84
C LEU A 215 15.83 -8.69 4.35
N ALA A 216 14.59 -8.71 4.83
CA ALA A 216 14.29 -8.96 6.24
C ALA A 216 14.80 -10.34 6.68
N GLN A 217 14.58 -11.39 5.88
CA GLN A 217 15.12 -12.73 6.16
C GLN A 217 16.64 -12.74 6.31
N ARG A 218 17.35 -11.98 5.46
CA ARG A 218 18.82 -11.94 5.45
C ARG A 218 19.40 -11.06 6.56
N ARG A 219 18.69 -10.01 6.99
CA ARG A 219 19.28 -8.91 7.78
C ARG A 219 18.64 -8.70 9.14
N ALA A 220 17.40 -9.13 9.35
CA ALA A 220 16.73 -8.93 10.62
C ALA A 220 17.48 -9.67 11.74
N THR A 221 17.48 -9.10 12.93
CA THR A 221 18.02 -9.74 14.14
C THR A 221 16.87 -10.09 15.10
N GLY A 222 17.16 -10.80 16.19
CA GLY A 222 16.14 -11.13 17.21
C GLY A 222 14.83 -11.74 16.68
N CYS A 223 13.70 -11.19 17.14
CA CYS A 223 12.35 -11.57 16.73
C CYS A 223 11.71 -10.42 15.92
N PRO A 224 11.84 -10.42 14.59
CA PRO A 224 11.29 -9.37 13.74
C PRO A 224 9.78 -9.52 13.53
N LEU A 225 9.10 -8.39 13.46
CA LEU A 225 7.79 -8.29 12.83
C LEU A 225 7.95 -7.86 11.36
N PHE A 226 7.29 -8.56 10.44
CA PHE A 226 7.21 -8.16 9.05
C PHE A 226 5.78 -7.75 8.69
N TRP A 227 5.62 -6.57 8.09
CA TRP A 227 4.32 -6.08 7.65
C TRP A 227 4.07 -6.42 6.18
N ASN A 228 3.28 -7.46 5.90
CA ASN A 228 2.98 -7.91 4.54
C ASN A 228 1.75 -7.17 3.97
N VAL A 229 1.95 -6.23 3.04
CA VAL A 229 0.92 -5.24 2.67
C VAL A 229 -0.23 -5.80 1.84
N ALA A 230 0.09 -6.64 0.85
CA ALA A 230 -0.89 -7.11 -0.13
C ALA A 230 -0.42 -8.40 -0.81
N PRO A 231 -1.36 -9.22 -1.33
CA PRO A 231 -0.99 -10.37 -2.12
C PRO A 231 -0.61 -9.94 -3.55
N ASP A 232 0.05 -10.86 -4.26
CA ASP A 232 0.10 -10.79 -5.71
C ASP A 232 -1.31 -10.96 -6.29
N HIS A 233 -1.64 -10.12 -7.26
CA HIS A 233 -2.86 -10.25 -8.06
C HIS A 233 -2.54 -10.73 -9.49
N ALA A 234 -1.28 -11.11 -9.73
CA ALA A 234 -0.83 -11.70 -10.98
C ALA A 234 -1.36 -13.14 -11.05
N GLY A 235 -2.47 -13.34 -11.77
CA GLY A 235 -3.10 -14.65 -11.87
C GLY A 235 -4.60 -14.66 -12.16
N SER A 236 -5.29 -13.51 -12.31
CA SER A 236 -6.74 -13.49 -12.59
C SER A 236 -7.14 -13.95 -14.00
N GLY A 237 -6.28 -14.68 -14.73
CA GLY A 237 -6.63 -15.31 -16.00
C GLY A 237 -6.85 -14.37 -17.19
N VAL A 238 -6.68 -13.06 -17.03
CA VAL A 238 -6.81 -12.10 -18.14
C VAL A 238 -5.47 -12.04 -18.87
N ARG A 239 -5.35 -12.81 -19.96
CA ARG A 239 -4.36 -12.53 -21.00
C ARG A 239 -4.68 -11.18 -21.64
N PRO A 240 -3.66 -10.42 -22.08
CA PRO A 240 -3.87 -9.16 -22.79
C PRO A 240 -4.79 -9.30 -23.99
#